data_AF-A0A830HC44-F1
#
_entry.id   AF-A0A830HC44-F1
#
_cell.length_a   1.000
_cell.length_b   1.000
_cell.length_c   1.000
_cell.angle_alpha   90.00
_cell.angle_beta   90.00
_cell.angle_gamma   90.00
#
_symmetry.space_group_name_H-M   'P 1'
#
loop_
_entity.id
_entity.type
_entity.pdbx_description
1 polymer ?
#
loop_
_entity_poly.entity_id
_entity_poly.type
_entity_poly.pdbx_seq_one_letter_code
_entity_poly.pdbx_strand_id
1 'polypeptide(L)'
;MADDFTDADRRDMELEAVRSMFAPEYAEDALSDSAVTAVPSSSNQGALDVRVLVSGCVLQVTMQEDYPSTSSLSESVALSGTWKGNRKARDDAIKELRQIAQDAKGAECLVDMCLRLQALIEDAAECHVAEDEVVATVADMWFSVIMLDHMNDRRRYVKQLQGFAGSLHALHVLMLSGGTSRPEGASKAFIVVVGEEPAVASFTKELRTQLIDVNKNGEPCRERMATVLCKRRRAKHGDDGQPIFGSVSCEVHGECVEMFDNNDELEKALDERNVLHCGSGDMRFEV
;
A
#
# COMPACT_ATOMS: atom_id res chain seq x y z
N MET A 1 -15.42 -49.57 14.81
CA MET A 1 -14.03 -49.15 14.99
C MET A 1 -13.93 -47.85 14.23
N ALA A 2 -13.98 -46.72 14.94
CA ALA A 2 -13.59 -45.45 14.33
C ALA A 2 -12.06 -45.48 14.32
N ASP A 3 -11.46 -45.33 13.15
CA ASP A 3 -10.02 -45.14 13.06
C ASP A 3 -9.71 -43.78 13.72
N ASP A 4 -9.09 -43.81 14.91
CA ASP A 4 -8.55 -42.62 15.56
C ASP A 4 -7.29 -42.22 14.77
N PHE A 5 -7.47 -41.35 13.78
CA PHE A 5 -6.35 -40.71 13.09
C PHE A 5 -5.58 -39.83 14.06
N THR A 6 -4.25 -39.92 14.03
CA THR A 6 -3.41 -39.02 14.80
C THR A 6 -3.40 -37.62 14.17
N ASP A 7 -3.04 -36.60 14.95
CA ASP A 7 -2.90 -35.23 14.43
C ASP A 7 -1.87 -35.15 13.28
N ALA A 8 -0.83 -36.00 13.32
CA ALA A 8 0.12 -36.14 12.23
C ALA A 8 -0.55 -36.69 10.96
N ASP A 9 -1.37 -37.73 11.06
CA ASP A 9 -2.10 -38.30 9.92
C ASP A 9 -3.05 -37.25 9.31
N ARG A 10 -3.77 -36.52 10.16
CA ARG A 10 -4.71 -35.46 9.77
C ARG A 10 -4.01 -34.32 9.04
N ARG A 11 -2.86 -33.87 9.55
CA ARG A 11 -2.01 -32.85 8.92
C ARG A 11 -1.52 -33.30 7.55
N ASP A 12 -1.06 -34.55 7.44
CA ASP A 12 -0.55 -35.09 6.17
C ASP A 12 -1.67 -35.24 5.13
N MET A 13 -2.86 -35.69 5.54
CA MET A 13 -4.05 -35.76 4.68
C MET A 13 -4.49 -34.39 4.18
N GLU A 14 -4.52 -33.37 5.05
CA GLU A 14 -4.87 -32.02 4.64
C GLU A 14 -3.84 -31.43 3.67
N LEU A 15 -2.54 -31.63 3.92
CA LEU A 15 -1.50 -31.20 2.99
C LEU A 15 -1.61 -31.87 1.62
N GLU A 16 -1.99 -33.16 1.57
CA GLU A 16 -2.28 -33.86 0.33
C GLU A 16 -3.51 -33.28 -0.39
N ALA A 17 -4.57 -32.96 0.35
CA ALA A 17 -5.75 -32.30 -0.21
C ALA A 17 -5.41 -30.92 -0.81
N VAL A 18 -4.65 -30.10 -0.09
CA VAL A 18 -4.20 -28.78 -0.58
C VAL A 18 -3.29 -28.93 -1.80
N ARG A 19 -2.36 -29.89 -1.79
CA ARG A 19 -1.54 -30.21 -2.97
C ARG A 19 -2.37 -30.62 -4.17
N SER A 20 -3.40 -31.44 -3.98
CA SER A 20 -4.28 -31.85 -5.06
C SER A 20 -5.13 -30.71 -5.61
N MET A 21 -5.56 -29.78 -4.76
CA MET A 21 -6.42 -28.66 -5.15
C MET A 21 -5.66 -27.52 -5.82
N PHE A 22 -4.43 -27.25 -5.37
CA PHE A 22 -3.62 -26.12 -5.82
C PHE A 22 -2.39 -26.58 -6.63
N ALA A 23 -2.38 -27.82 -7.13
CA ALA A 23 -1.36 -28.30 -8.06
C ALA A 23 -1.40 -27.45 -9.34
N PRO A 24 -0.23 -27.07 -9.89
CA PRO A 24 -0.19 -26.38 -11.16
C PRO A 24 -0.46 -27.41 -12.27
N GLU A 25 -1.69 -27.45 -12.79
CA GLU A 25 -2.02 -28.32 -13.94
C GLU A 25 -1.22 -27.96 -15.22
N TYR A 26 -0.51 -26.82 -15.26
CA TYR A 26 0.17 -26.28 -16.46
C TYR A 26 1.54 -25.61 -16.20
N ALA A 27 2.38 -26.14 -15.30
CA ALA A 27 3.76 -25.66 -15.16
C ALA A 27 4.70 -26.36 -16.18
N GLU A 28 4.54 -26.10 -17.48
CA GLU A 28 5.45 -26.65 -18.50
C GLU A 28 6.80 -25.91 -18.59
N ASP A 29 6.92 -24.69 -18.04
CA ASP A 29 8.17 -23.92 -18.10
C ASP A 29 8.44 -23.14 -16.80
N ALA A 30 9.07 -23.79 -15.82
CA ALA A 30 10.10 -23.20 -14.96
C ALA A 30 10.55 -24.21 -13.88
N LEU A 31 11.85 -24.36 -13.76
CA LEU A 31 12.53 -25.09 -12.69
C LEU A 31 12.12 -24.55 -11.30
N SER A 32 11.79 -25.49 -10.41
CA SER A 32 11.67 -25.39 -8.95
C SER A 32 10.73 -24.32 -8.37
N ASP A 33 9.48 -24.69 -8.10
CA ASP A 33 9.00 -24.84 -6.72
C ASP A 33 7.55 -25.34 -6.76
N SER A 34 7.26 -26.37 -5.97
CA SER A 34 5.90 -26.91 -5.83
C SER A 34 4.94 -25.80 -5.36
N ALA A 35 3.75 -25.70 -5.97
CA ALA A 35 2.73 -24.73 -5.56
C ALA A 35 2.37 -24.83 -4.07
N VAL A 36 2.62 -25.99 -3.47
CA VAL A 36 2.60 -26.21 -2.04
C VAL A 36 3.96 -26.71 -1.59
N THR A 37 4.63 -25.99 -0.70
CA THR A 37 5.84 -26.44 -0.02
C THR A 37 5.56 -26.58 1.48
N ALA A 38 6.02 -27.68 2.08
CA ALA A 38 5.96 -27.89 3.53
C ALA A 38 7.35 -28.33 3.97
N VAL A 39 7.99 -27.56 4.85
CA VAL A 39 9.35 -27.82 5.33
C VAL A 39 9.38 -27.81 6.86
N PRO A 40 10.25 -28.61 7.50
CA PRO A 40 10.45 -28.53 8.94
C PRO A 40 10.83 -27.10 9.35
N SER A 41 10.16 -26.56 10.36
CA SER A 41 10.43 -25.21 10.83
C SER A 41 11.80 -25.13 11.52
N SER A 42 12.58 -24.10 11.20
CA SER A 42 13.89 -23.88 11.84
C SER A 42 13.77 -23.36 13.27
N SER A 43 12.61 -22.79 13.64
CA SER A 43 12.39 -22.12 14.92
C SER A 43 11.72 -23.02 15.96
N ASN A 44 11.00 -24.06 15.54
CA ASN A 44 10.32 -24.97 16.45
C ASN A 44 10.43 -26.43 16.01
N GLN A 45 10.93 -27.29 16.90
CA GLN A 45 11.10 -28.71 16.62
C GLN A 45 9.73 -29.39 16.57
N GLY A 46 9.39 -30.03 15.44
CA GLY A 46 8.10 -30.69 15.22
C GLY A 46 7.07 -29.87 14.44
N ALA A 47 7.32 -28.57 14.23
CA ALA A 47 6.47 -27.70 13.42
C ALA A 47 6.84 -27.78 11.91
N LEU A 48 5.84 -27.54 11.05
CA LEU A 48 5.99 -27.44 9.60
C LEU A 48 5.65 -26.02 9.15
N ASP A 49 6.57 -25.37 8.44
CA ASP A 49 6.30 -24.15 7.70
C ASP A 49 5.74 -24.52 6.33
N VAL A 50 4.49 -24.12 6.10
CA VAL A 50 3.73 -24.42 4.89
C VAL A 50 3.55 -23.15 4.08
N ARG A 51 3.84 -23.24 2.79
CA ARG A 51 3.57 -22.18 1.81
C ARG A 51 2.69 -22.71 0.69
N VAL A 52 1.61 -21.99 0.40
CA VAL A 52 0.67 -22.32 -0.66
C VAL A 52 0.55 -21.12 -1.60
N LEU A 53 0.80 -21.34 -2.89
CA LEU A 53 0.60 -20.36 -3.94
C LEU A 53 -0.87 -20.39 -4.40
N VAL A 54 -1.60 -19.32 -4.10
CA VAL A 54 -3.01 -19.11 -4.47
C VAL A 54 -3.09 -17.88 -5.37
N SER A 55 -3.36 -18.09 -6.67
CA SER A 55 -3.57 -17.01 -7.65
C SER A 55 -2.45 -15.94 -7.66
N GLY A 56 -1.19 -16.35 -7.49
CA GLY A 56 -0.02 -15.46 -7.45
C GLY A 56 0.33 -14.90 -6.05
N CYS A 57 -0.54 -15.07 -5.06
CA CYS A 57 -0.28 -14.75 -3.66
C CYS A 57 0.18 -16.00 -2.91
N VAL A 58 1.18 -15.85 -2.04
CA VAL A 58 1.68 -16.95 -1.22
C VAL A 58 1.12 -16.82 0.19
N LEU A 59 0.29 -17.79 0.59
CA LEU A 59 -0.12 -18.00 1.97
C LEU A 59 0.98 -18.76 2.70
N GLN A 60 1.51 -18.18 3.77
CA GLN A 60 2.46 -18.84 4.66
C GLN A 60 1.82 -19.04 6.03
N VAL A 61 1.92 -20.26 6.55
CA VAL A 61 1.46 -20.65 7.89
C VAL A 61 2.44 -21.65 8.52
N THR A 62 2.41 -21.77 9.84
CA THR A 62 3.20 -22.74 10.59
C THR A 62 2.26 -23.70 11.32
N MET A 63 2.25 -24.97 10.91
CA MET A 63 1.52 -26.06 11.56
C MET A 63 2.36 -26.62 12.71
N GLN A 64 1.87 -26.53 13.95
CA GLN A 64 2.53 -27.18 15.09
C GLN A 64 2.33 -28.70 15.07
N GLU A 65 3.03 -29.42 15.94
CA GLU A 65 2.92 -30.88 16.05
C GLU A 65 1.52 -31.33 16.53
N ASP A 66 0.83 -30.47 17.27
CA ASP A 66 -0.52 -30.68 17.81
C ASP A 66 -1.63 -30.05 16.94
N TYR A 67 -1.31 -29.65 15.71
CA TYR A 67 -2.31 -29.25 14.72
C TYR A 67 -2.98 -30.51 14.13
N PRO A 68 -4.32 -30.56 13.98
CA PRO A 68 -5.29 -29.46 14.11
C PRO A 68 -5.91 -29.29 15.50
N SER A 69 -5.56 -30.12 16.48
CA SER A 69 -6.09 -30.04 17.85
C SER A 69 -5.89 -28.66 18.51
N THR A 70 -4.87 -27.91 18.09
CA THR A 70 -4.65 -26.51 18.48
C THR A 70 -4.90 -25.52 17.35
N SER A 71 -5.38 -24.32 17.70
CA SER A 71 -5.56 -23.19 16.77
C SER A 71 -4.26 -22.45 16.45
N SER A 72 -3.16 -23.19 16.33
CA SER A 72 -1.79 -22.66 16.19
C SER A 72 -1.53 -21.94 14.86
N LEU A 73 -2.34 -22.20 13.84
CA LEU A 73 -2.27 -21.49 12.56
C LEU A 73 -2.58 -19.99 12.68
N SER A 74 -3.45 -19.59 13.61
CA SER A 74 -3.95 -18.21 13.71
C SER A 74 -2.85 -17.18 14.02
N GLU A 75 -1.76 -17.59 14.66
CA GLU A 75 -0.65 -16.70 15.02
C GLU A 75 0.41 -16.60 13.91
N SER A 76 0.45 -17.59 13.00
CA SER A 76 1.50 -17.72 11.98
C SER A 76 1.08 -17.28 10.57
N VAL A 77 -0.19 -16.90 10.38
CA VAL A 77 -0.69 -16.45 9.07
C VAL A 77 0.06 -15.22 8.56
N ALA A 78 0.66 -15.37 7.38
CA ALA A 78 1.27 -14.30 6.61
C ALA A 78 0.96 -14.45 5.12
N LEU A 79 0.84 -13.32 4.42
CA LEU A 79 0.70 -13.27 2.96
C LEU A 79 1.96 -12.64 2.35
N SER A 80 2.38 -13.15 1.19
CA SER A 80 3.45 -12.57 0.36
C SER A 80 3.13 -12.74 -1.13
N GLY A 81 4.00 -12.26 -2.03
CA GLY A 81 3.75 -12.32 -3.48
C GLY A 81 2.85 -11.21 -4.02
N THR A 82 2.24 -11.44 -5.18
CA THR A 82 1.43 -10.45 -5.90
C THR A 82 0.04 -10.36 -5.28
N TRP A 83 -0.26 -9.25 -4.63
CA TRP A 83 -1.58 -8.91 -4.10
C TRP A 83 -2.22 -7.83 -4.98
N LYS A 84 -3.45 -8.05 -5.42
CA LYS A 84 -4.15 -7.15 -6.36
C LYS A 84 -4.94 -6.03 -5.69
N GLY A 85 -5.15 -6.05 -4.37
CA GLY A 85 -5.86 -5.01 -3.63
C GLY A 85 -4.94 -3.97 -2.97
N ASN A 86 -5.53 -2.99 -2.28
CA ASN A 86 -4.76 -2.07 -1.44
C ASN A 86 -4.25 -2.72 -0.14
N ARG A 87 -3.38 -2.03 0.59
CA ARG A 87 -2.79 -2.52 1.87
C ARG A 87 -3.85 -2.84 2.91
N LYS A 88 -4.91 -2.03 3.02
CA LYS A 88 -6.00 -2.25 3.96
C LYS A 88 -6.75 -3.55 3.65
N ALA A 89 -7.08 -3.80 2.38
CA ALA A 89 -7.72 -5.03 1.94
C ALA A 89 -6.84 -6.25 2.23
N ARG A 90 -5.51 -6.14 2.10
CA ARG A 90 -4.57 -7.19 2.48
C ARG A 90 -4.58 -7.45 3.99
N ASP A 91 -4.54 -6.39 4.79
CA ASP A 91 -4.55 -6.50 6.25
C ASP A 91 -5.88 -7.10 6.74
N ASP A 92 -6.99 -6.74 6.12
CA ASP A 92 -8.31 -7.30 6.41
C ASP A 92 -8.41 -8.77 5.98
N ALA A 93 -7.83 -9.14 4.83
CA ALA A 93 -7.70 -10.53 4.42
C ALA A 93 -6.90 -11.37 5.43
N ILE A 94 -5.77 -10.86 5.94
CA ILE A 94 -4.99 -11.54 6.98
C ILE A 94 -5.84 -11.74 8.24
N LYS A 95 -6.60 -10.73 8.68
CA LYS A 95 -7.49 -10.86 9.85
C LYS A 95 -8.54 -11.94 9.64
N GLU A 96 -9.14 -11.99 8.46
CA GLU A 96 -10.17 -12.97 8.14
C GLU A 96 -9.61 -14.40 8.10
N LEU A 97 -8.45 -14.60 7.49
CA LEU A 97 -7.77 -15.90 7.49
C LEU A 97 -7.40 -16.36 8.91
N ARG A 98 -6.99 -15.44 9.79
CA ARG A 98 -6.77 -15.75 11.20
C ARG A 98 -8.05 -16.14 11.92
N GLN A 99 -9.17 -15.50 11.60
CA GLN A 99 -10.47 -15.84 12.17
C GLN A 99 -10.90 -17.25 11.78
N ILE A 100 -10.72 -17.66 10.52
CA ILE A 100 -10.98 -19.04 10.07
C ILE A 100 -10.17 -20.05 10.90
N ALA A 101 -8.88 -19.79 11.10
CA ALA A 101 -8.02 -20.64 11.91
C ALA A 101 -8.45 -20.73 13.38
N GLN A 102 -9.02 -19.66 13.94
CA GLN A 102 -9.55 -19.66 15.31
C GLN A 102 -10.88 -20.42 15.44
N ASP A 103 -11.74 -20.32 14.43
CA ASP A 103 -13.09 -20.91 14.46
C ASP A 103 -13.09 -22.43 14.21
N ALA A 104 -12.04 -22.95 13.57
CA ALA A 104 -11.90 -24.37 13.25
C ALA A 104 -11.83 -25.30 14.49
N LYS A 105 -11.47 -24.79 15.68
CA LYS A 105 -11.56 -25.49 17.00
C LYS A 105 -11.26 -27.00 16.97
N GLY A 106 -10.07 -27.41 16.54
CA GLY A 106 -9.69 -28.83 16.49
C GLY A 106 -9.87 -29.51 15.11
N ALA A 107 -10.36 -28.76 14.13
CA ALA A 107 -10.53 -29.19 12.75
C ALA A 107 -9.45 -28.63 11.81
N GLU A 108 -9.20 -29.37 10.74
CA GLU A 108 -8.43 -28.94 9.56
C GLU A 108 -9.10 -27.71 8.94
N CYS A 109 -8.30 -26.74 8.47
CA CYS A 109 -8.81 -25.46 7.94
C CYS A 109 -7.91 -24.78 6.90
N LEU A 110 -6.75 -25.35 6.57
CA LEU A 110 -5.84 -24.82 5.56
C LEU A 110 -6.53 -24.76 4.18
N VAL A 111 -7.34 -25.77 3.84
CA VAL A 111 -8.12 -25.78 2.59
C VAL A 111 -9.09 -24.60 2.55
N ASP A 112 -9.85 -24.39 3.62
CA ASP A 112 -10.81 -23.28 3.72
C ASP A 112 -10.12 -21.91 3.65
N MET A 113 -8.94 -21.79 4.29
CA MET A 113 -8.10 -20.60 4.20
C MET A 113 -7.65 -20.33 2.75
N CYS A 114 -7.24 -21.35 2.01
CA CYS A 114 -6.80 -21.19 0.62
C CYS A 114 -7.97 -20.79 -0.29
N LEU A 115 -9.13 -21.43 -0.14
CA LEU A 115 -10.34 -21.08 -0.89
C LEU A 115 -10.81 -19.66 -0.56
N ARG A 116 -10.78 -19.26 0.71
CA ARG A 116 -11.16 -17.91 1.10
C ARG A 116 -10.17 -16.88 0.56
N LEU A 117 -8.87 -17.16 0.62
CA LEU A 117 -7.85 -16.30 0.03
C LEU A 117 -8.07 -16.13 -1.48
N GLN A 118 -8.40 -17.21 -2.19
CA GLN A 118 -8.73 -17.12 -3.62
C GLN A 118 -9.91 -16.17 -3.87
N ALA A 119 -11.02 -16.34 -3.14
CA ALA A 119 -12.18 -15.46 -3.24
C ALA A 119 -11.83 -14.00 -2.93
N LEU A 120 -11.03 -13.75 -1.88
CA LEU A 120 -10.60 -12.40 -1.51
C LEU A 120 -9.70 -11.76 -2.58
N ILE A 121 -8.87 -12.55 -3.28
CA ILE A 121 -8.06 -12.05 -4.39
C ILE A 121 -8.94 -11.71 -5.60
N GLU A 122 -9.96 -12.53 -5.87
CA GLU A 122 -10.94 -12.29 -6.93
C GLU A 122 -11.77 -11.03 -6.61
N ASP A 123 -12.32 -10.92 -5.41
CA ASP A 123 -13.04 -9.73 -4.92
C ASP A 123 -12.16 -8.47 -4.99
N ALA A 124 -10.90 -8.57 -4.57
CA ALA A 124 -9.95 -7.46 -4.64
C ALA A 124 -9.63 -7.09 -6.08
N ALA A 125 -9.58 -8.05 -7.00
CA ALA A 125 -9.39 -7.81 -8.42
C ALA A 125 -10.63 -7.19 -9.06
N GLU A 126 -11.84 -7.59 -8.68
CA GLU A 126 -13.09 -6.99 -9.16
C GLU A 126 -13.28 -5.57 -8.63
N CYS A 127 -12.92 -5.30 -7.38
CA CYS A 127 -12.80 -3.93 -6.88
C CYS A 127 -11.78 -3.13 -7.70
N HIS A 128 -10.65 -3.74 -8.06
CA HIS A 128 -9.64 -3.08 -8.91
C HIS A 128 -10.12 -2.87 -10.35
N VAL A 129 -10.95 -3.75 -10.92
CA VAL A 129 -11.52 -3.63 -12.27
C VAL A 129 -12.67 -2.62 -12.31
N ALA A 130 -13.50 -2.58 -11.27
CA ALA A 130 -14.52 -1.54 -11.10
C ALA A 130 -13.88 -0.17 -10.83
N GLU A 131 -12.77 -0.14 -10.06
CA GLU A 131 -11.92 1.04 -9.95
C GLU A 131 -11.26 1.37 -11.30
N ASP A 132 -10.85 0.39 -12.11
CA ASP A 132 -10.24 0.60 -13.43
C ASP A 132 -11.25 1.08 -14.51
N GLU A 133 -12.51 0.69 -14.44
CA GLU A 133 -13.58 1.28 -15.28
C GLU A 133 -13.88 2.72 -14.87
N VAL A 134 -13.75 3.06 -13.58
CA VAL A 134 -13.70 4.45 -13.13
C VAL A 134 -12.40 5.13 -13.60
N VAL A 135 -11.26 4.44 -13.66
CA VAL A 135 -9.97 4.93 -14.23
C VAL A 135 -10.05 5.19 -15.74
N ALA A 136 -10.95 4.56 -16.49
CA ALA A 136 -11.17 4.90 -17.90
C ALA A 136 -11.62 6.37 -18.07
N THR A 137 -12.27 6.96 -17.06
CA THR A 137 -12.58 8.42 -17.00
C THR A 137 -11.43 9.30 -16.48
N VAL A 138 -10.34 8.69 -15.97
CA VAL A 138 -9.17 9.33 -15.33
C VAL A 138 -7.98 9.50 -16.31
N ALA A 139 -8.13 9.06 -17.55
CA ALA A 139 -7.14 9.18 -18.62
C ALA A 139 -6.64 10.62 -18.91
N ASP A 140 -7.39 11.62 -18.45
CA ASP A 140 -7.10 13.05 -18.64
C ASP A 140 -6.66 13.75 -17.36
N MET A 141 -6.34 13.00 -16.31
CA MET A 141 -5.84 13.59 -15.07
C MET A 141 -4.37 14.00 -15.18
N TRP A 142 -4.10 15.11 -14.53
CA TRP A 142 -2.81 15.70 -14.34
C TRP A 142 -2.36 15.52 -12.90
N PHE A 143 -1.06 15.34 -12.79
CA PHE A 143 -0.33 15.18 -11.56
C PHE A 143 0.67 16.34 -11.42
N SER A 144 0.78 16.90 -10.22
CA SER A 144 1.82 17.88 -9.93
C SER A 144 2.39 17.68 -8.53
N VAL A 145 3.72 17.78 -8.42
CA VAL A 145 4.45 17.75 -7.14
C VAL A 145 5.07 19.10 -6.94
N ILE A 146 4.78 19.69 -5.79
CA ILE A 146 5.19 21.05 -5.45
C ILE A 146 5.95 20.98 -4.14
N MET A 147 7.20 21.41 -4.18
CA MET A 147 8.05 21.53 -3.01
C MET A 147 7.95 22.94 -2.44
N LEU A 148 7.79 23.01 -1.13
CA LEU A 148 7.83 24.21 -0.31
C LEU A 148 9.04 24.15 0.62
N ASP A 149 9.77 25.26 0.68
CA ASP A 149 10.98 25.39 1.50
C ASP A 149 10.65 25.58 2.98
N HIS A 150 9.51 26.17 3.34
CA HIS A 150 9.11 26.31 4.73
C HIS A 150 7.62 26.60 4.83
N MET A 151 7.04 26.21 5.96
CA MET A 151 5.66 26.49 6.30
C MET A 151 5.62 27.00 7.74
N ASN A 152 5.42 28.31 7.94
CA ASN A 152 5.55 28.93 9.26
C ASN A 152 4.27 28.82 10.11
N ASP A 153 3.10 28.73 9.48
CA ASP A 153 1.80 28.50 10.13
C ASP A 153 1.09 27.31 9.48
N ARG A 154 1.54 26.10 9.85
CA ARG A 154 1.06 24.85 9.25
C ARG A 154 -0.46 24.71 9.27
N ARG A 155 -1.09 25.00 10.41
CA ARG A 155 -2.55 24.79 10.59
C ARG A 155 -3.35 25.67 9.63
N ARG A 156 -3.00 26.95 9.56
CA ARG A 156 -3.67 27.89 8.65
C ARG A 156 -3.36 27.58 7.19
N TYR A 157 -2.13 27.18 6.90
CA TYR A 157 -1.69 26.86 5.55
C TYR A 157 -2.45 25.65 5.01
N VAL A 158 -2.47 24.53 5.75
CA VAL A 158 -3.20 23.32 5.36
C VAL A 158 -4.68 23.61 5.12
N LYS A 159 -5.32 24.40 5.99
CA LYS A 159 -6.72 24.81 5.81
C LYS A 159 -6.97 25.60 4.54
N GLN A 160 -6.02 26.44 4.12
CA GLN A 160 -6.11 27.17 2.86
C GLN A 160 -5.88 26.26 1.65
N LEU A 161 -4.95 25.30 1.74
CA LEU A 161 -4.76 24.29 0.69
C LEU A 161 -6.02 23.47 0.46
N GLN A 162 -6.69 23.05 1.53
CA GLN A 162 -7.98 22.36 1.45
C GLN A 162 -9.03 23.22 0.73
N GLY A 163 -9.06 24.53 1.00
CA GLY A 163 -9.93 25.48 0.30
C GLY A 163 -9.66 25.57 -1.20
N PHE A 164 -8.39 25.50 -1.62
CA PHE A 164 -8.00 25.52 -3.04
C PHE A 164 -8.25 24.17 -3.74
N ALA A 165 -8.31 23.09 -2.96
CA ALA A 165 -8.44 21.73 -3.48
C ALA A 165 -9.87 21.34 -3.90
N GLY A 166 -10.85 22.23 -3.81
CA GLY A 166 -12.26 21.89 -4.06
C GLY A 166 -12.59 21.36 -5.47
N SER A 167 -11.70 21.56 -6.45
CA SER A 167 -11.82 20.99 -7.81
C SER A 167 -10.77 19.92 -8.11
N LEU A 168 -9.92 19.59 -7.14
CA LEU A 168 -8.96 18.50 -7.23
C LEU A 168 -9.63 17.18 -6.87
N HIS A 169 -9.07 16.11 -7.41
CA HIS A 169 -9.46 14.75 -7.07
C HIS A 169 -8.68 14.25 -5.85
N ALA A 170 -7.44 14.72 -5.66
CA ALA A 170 -6.68 14.41 -4.46
C ALA A 170 -5.70 15.53 -4.09
N LEU A 171 -5.48 15.66 -2.78
CA LEU A 171 -4.48 16.52 -2.16
C LEU A 171 -3.76 15.74 -1.06
N HIS A 172 -2.47 15.50 -1.24
CA HIS A 172 -1.59 14.97 -0.20
C HIS A 172 -0.56 16.02 0.20
N VAL A 173 -0.35 16.19 1.50
CA VAL A 173 0.63 17.12 2.06
C VAL A 173 1.57 16.33 2.97
N LEU A 174 2.81 16.17 2.52
CA LEU A 174 3.87 15.46 3.25
C LEU A 174 4.82 16.50 3.84
N MET A 175 5.05 16.49 5.15
CA MET A 175 5.81 17.54 5.83
C MET A 175 6.92 16.96 6.71
N LEU A 176 8.06 17.63 6.70
CA LEU A 176 9.13 17.38 7.67
C LEU A 176 8.91 18.23 8.93
N SER A 177 8.89 17.59 10.10
CA SER A 177 8.74 18.27 11.38
C SER A 177 10.00 19.09 11.73
N GLY A 178 9.79 20.24 12.39
CA GLY A 178 10.90 21.08 12.88
C GLY A 178 11.59 21.93 11.80
N GLY A 179 12.70 22.58 12.18
CA GLY A 179 13.59 23.34 11.30
C GLY A 179 13.12 24.72 10.84
N THR A 180 12.01 25.24 11.39
CA THR A 180 11.61 26.65 11.19
C THR A 180 11.85 27.47 12.44
N SER A 181 11.81 28.79 12.30
CA SER A 181 11.83 29.73 13.44
C SER A 181 10.61 29.63 14.36
N ARG A 182 9.62 28.76 14.07
CA ARG A 182 8.38 28.62 14.84
C ARG A 182 8.13 27.17 15.30
N PRO A 183 7.63 26.96 16.52
CA PRO A 183 7.40 25.61 17.05
C PRO A 183 6.35 24.80 16.27
N GLU A 184 5.43 25.48 15.57
CA GLU A 184 4.37 24.83 14.78
C GLU A 184 4.67 24.77 13.27
N GLY A 185 5.87 25.13 12.84
CA GLY A 185 6.24 25.16 11.43
C GLY A 185 6.90 23.89 10.91
N ALA A 186 6.95 23.74 9.59
CA ALA A 186 7.62 22.65 8.87
C ALA A 186 8.74 23.20 7.99
N SER A 187 9.91 22.56 8.03
CA SER A 187 11.11 23.00 7.29
C SER A 187 11.17 22.51 5.86
N LYS A 188 10.33 21.56 5.47
CA LYS A 188 10.10 21.15 4.07
C LYS A 188 8.69 20.60 3.96
N ALA A 189 8.00 20.92 2.87
CA ALA A 189 6.72 20.30 2.56
C ALA A 189 6.62 19.93 1.08
N PHE A 190 6.07 18.75 0.81
CA PHE A 190 5.76 18.28 -0.53
C PHE A 190 4.24 18.20 -0.65
N ILE A 191 3.70 18.96 -1.60
CA ILE A 191 2.29 18.92 -1.95
C ILE A 191 2.17 18.10 -3.23
N VAL A 192 1.39 17.04 -3.15
CA VAL A 192 1.06 16.18 -4.29
C VAL A 192 -0.40 16.40 -4.62
N VAL A 193 -0.68 16.88 -5.85
CA VAL A 193 -2.04 17.14 -6.32
C VAL A 193 -2.38 16.31 -7.55
N VAL A 194 -3.63 15.86 -7.58
CA VAL A 194 -4.21 15.12 -8.70
C VAL A 194 -5.54 15.74 -9.10
N GLY A 195 -5.74 15.97 -10.38
CA GLY A 195 -7.02 16.44 -10.91
C GLY A 195 -6.93 16.75 -12.40
N GLU A 196 -7.96 17.38 -12.97
CA GLU A 196 -7.91 17.83 -14.36
C GLU A 196 -6.84 18.94 -14.55
N GLU A 197 -6.34 19.11 -15.78
CA GLU A 197 -5.32 20.13 -16.06
C GLU A 197 -5.70 21.53 -15.55
N PRO A 198 -6.93 22.04 -15.80
CA PRO A 198 -7.32 23.37 -15.37
C PRO A 198 -7.36 23.48 -13.84
N ALA A 199 -7.78 22.41 -13.14
CA ALA A 199 -7.83 22.37 -11.68
C ALA A 199 -6.42 22.41 -11.08
N VAL A 200 -5.49 21.57 -11.58
CA VAL A 200 -4.09 21.57 -11.13
C VAL A 200 -3.40 22.90 -11.43
N ALA A 201 -3.66 23.49 -12.60
CA ALA A 201 -3.15 24.80 -12.97
C ALA A 201 -3.72 25.92 -12.08
N SER A 202 -5.01 25.87 -11.77
CA SER A 202 -5.68 26.83 -10.87
C SER A 202 -5.10 26.73 -9.46
N PHE A 203 -4.96 25.53 -8.92
CA PHE A 203 -4.37 25.29 -7.60
C PHE A 203 -2.94 25.85 -7.51
N THR A 204 -2.09 25.55 -8.50
CA THR A 204 -0.70 26.04 -8.54
C THR A 204 -0.65 27.57 -8.64
N LYS A 205 -1.60 28.18 -9.36
CA LYS A 205 -1.73 29.63 -9.46
C LYS A 205 -2.17 30.24 -8.13
N GLU A 206 -3.16 29.68 -7.47
CA GLU A 206 -3.67 30.13 -6.16
C GLU A 206 -2.58 30.07 -5.11
N LEU A 207 -1.82 28.96 -5.05
CA LEU A 207 -0.68 28.78 -4.15
C LEU A 207 0.32 29.95 -4.24
N ARG A 208 0.65 30.39 -5.47
CA ARG A 208 1.63 31.47 -5.71
C ARG A 208 1.07 32.88 -5.54
N THR A 209 -0.24 33.05 -5.70
CA THR A 209 -0.87 34.38 -5.77
C THR A 209 -1.55 34.80 -4.47
N GLN A 210 -2.04 33.84 -3.70
CA GLN A 210 -2.71 34.08 -2.43
C GLN A 210 -1.73 34.23 -1.27
N LEU A 211 -2.17 34.93 -0.21
CA LEU A 211 -1.42 35.13 1.03
C LEU A 211 -1.65 33.93 1.96
N ILE A 212 -1.00 32.82 1.64
CA ILE A 212 -1.21 31.54 2.32
C ILE A 212 -0.31 31.33 3.55
N ASP A 213 0.91 31.88 3.54
CA ASP A 213 1.86 31.75 4.66
C ASP A 213 1.96 33.05 5.48
N VAL A 214 2.82 33.02 6.50
CA VAL A 214 3.26 34.18 7.27
C VAL A 214 4.78 34.31 7.21
N ASN A 215 5.30 35.52 7.09
CA ASN A 215 6.75 35.75 7.12
C ASN A 215 7.32 35.60 8.55
N LYS A 216 8.64 35.74 8.70
CA LYS A 216 9.32 35.71 10.01
C LYS A 216 8.74 36.72 11.02
N ASN A 217 8.21 37.85 10.53
CA ASN A 217 7.58 38.90 11.33
C ASN A 217 6.09 38.63 11.64
N GLY A 218 5.50 37.56 11.09
CA GLY A 218 4.09 37.19 11.29
C GLY A 218 3.10 37.85 10.34
N GLU A 219 3.57 38.57 9.33
CA GLU A 219 2.71 39.21 8.33
C GLU A 219 2.35 38.21 7.22
N PRO A 220 1.13 38.24 6.66
CA PRO A 220 0.74 37.38 5.57
C PRO A 220 1.70 37.49 4.37
N CYS A 221 2.16 36.35 3.86
CA CYS A 221 3.12 36.25 2.78
C CYS A 221 2.60 35.34 1.66
N ARG A 222 3.06 35.58 0.44
CA ARG A 222 2.78 34.70 -0.72
C ARG A 222 3.85 33.61 -0.81
N GLU A 223 3.44 32.45 -1.29
CA GLU A 223 4.36 31.36 -1.57
C GLU A 223 5.10 31.58 -2.89
N ARG A 224 6.10 32.47 -2.87
CA ARG A 224 6.88 32.80 -4.08
C ARG A 224 7.94 31.74 -4.42
N MET A 225 8.30 30.91 -3.44
CA MET A 225 9.38 29.92 -3.56
C MET A 225 8.88 28.50 -3.82
N ALA A 226 7.56 28.32 -4.01
CA ALA A 226 7.00 27.03 -4.42
C ALA A 226 7.63 26.56 -5.74
N THR A 227 8.35 25.43 -5.66
CA THR A 227 9.03 24.81 -6.79
C THR A 227 8.20 23.64 -7.28
N VAL A 228 7.72 23.71 -8.53
CA VAL A 228 7.04 22.58 -9.17
C VAL A 228 8.11 21.60 -9.63
N LEU A 229 8.24 20.48 -8.94
CA LEU A 229 9.24 19.45 -9.24
C LEU A 229 8.85 18.62 -10.46
N CYS A 230 7.55 18.37 -10.62
CA CYS A 230 7.02 17.71 -11.81
C CYS A 230 5.56 18.10 -12.04
N LYS A 231 5.17 18.20 -13.31
CA LYS A 231 3.78 18.30 -13.78
C LYS A 231 3.63 17.40 -14.99
N ARG A 232 2.78 16.37 -14.93
CA ARG A 232 2.62 15.38 -16.01
C ARG A 232 1.18 14.89 -16.11
N ARG A 233 0.78 14.43 -17.29
CA ARG A 233 -0.48 13.70 -17.49
C ARG A 233 -0.30 12.25 -17.02
N ARG A 234 -1.33 11.67 -16.40
CA ARG A 234 -1.35 10.25 -16.03
C ARG A 234 -1.33 9.42 -17.30
N ALA A 235 -0.26 8.65 -17.52
CA ALA A 235 -0.15 7.75 -18.67
C ALA A 235 -1.04 6.52 -18.46
N LYS A 236 -1.67 6.03 -19.53
CA LYS A 236 -2.48 4.79 -19.51
C LYS A 236 -1.63 3.54 -19.33
N HIS A 237 -0.42 3.53 -19.90
CA HIS A 237 0.60 2.49 -19.73
C HIS A 237 1.98 3.13 -19.97
N GLY A 238 3.03 2.62 -19.30
CA GLY A 238 4.41 2.96 -19.64
C GLY A 238 4.85 2.17 -20.87
N ASP A 239 5.19 2.85 -21.97
CA ASP A 239 5.77 2.22 -23.18
C ASP A 239 7.23 1.76 -22.95
N ASP A 240 7.79 2.07 -21.78
CA ASP A 240 9.18 1.97 -21.40
C ASP A 240 9.40 1.21 -20.08
N GLY A 241 8.39 0.51 -19.57
CA GLY A 241 8.50 -0.32 -18.36
C GLY A 241 8.77 0.45 -17.07
N GLN A 242 8.69 1.78 -17.09
CA GLN A 242 8.70 2.60 -15.88
C GLN A 242 7.30 2.67 -15.27
N PRO A 243 7.20 2.64 -13.92
CA PRO A 243 5.93 2.53 -13.23
C PRO A 243 4.99 3.67 -13.61
N ILE A 244 3.80 3.29 -14.06
CA ILE A 244 2.60 4.09 -13.93
C ILE A 244 2.57 4.55 -12.47
N PHE A 245 2.28 5.83 -12.21
CA PHE A 245 1.84 6.27 -10.88
C PHE A 245 0.56 5.48 -10.53
N GLY A 246 0.76 4.29 -9.98
CA GLY A 246 -0.19 3.20 -9.90
C GLY A 246 -0.04 2.54 -8.54
N SER A 247 -0.20 3.36 -7.51
CA SER A 247 -0.46 2.96 -6.12
C SER A 247 -0.40 4.14 -5.16
N VAL A 248 -0.33 5.40 -5.63
CA VAL A 248 -1.04 6.42 -4.85
C VAL A 248 -2.49 5.99 -4.97
N SER A 249 -2.95 5.21 -4.00
CA SER A 249 -4.35 5.13 -3.63
C SER A 249 -4.74 6.55 -3.26
N CYS A 250 -4.84 7.42 -4.27
CA CYS A 250 -5.61 8.61 -4.21
C CYS A 250 -7.01 8.05 -4.01
N GLU A 251 -7.39 7.90 -2.73
CA GLU A 251 -8.77 8.04 -2.36
C GLU A 251 -9.28 9.20 -3.20
N VAL A 252 -10.13 8.91 -4.18
CA VAL A 252 -10.58 9.88 -5.18
C VAL A 252 -11.33 11.05 -4.49
N HIS A 253 -11.47 10.98 -3.16
CA HIS A 253 -11.98 12.00 -2.26
C HIS A 253 -11.29 11.99 -0.87
N GLY A 254 -9.95 11.96 -0.81
CA GLY A 254 -9.19 11.98 0.45
C GLY A 254 -8.25 13.18 0.60
N GLU A 255 -8.34 13.89 1.72
CA GLU A 255 -7.32 14.85 2.17
C GLU A 255 -6.36 14.11 3.11
N CYS A 256 -5.08 14.03 2.74
CA CYS A 256 -4.09 13.31 3.53
C CYS A 256 -2.94 14.23 3.94
N VAL A 257 -2.73 14.40 5.25
CA VAL A 257 -1.68 15.24 5.82
C VAL A 257 -0.80 14.38 6.70
N GLU A 258 0.47 14.22 6.33
CA GLU A 258 1.43 13.37 7.02
C GLU A 258 2.63 14.19 7.48
N MET A 259 3.10 13.89 8.68
CA MET A 259 4.27 14.50 9.31
C MET A 259 5.33 13.42 9.53
N PHE A 260 6.56 13.75 9.20
CA PHE A 260 7.73 12.88 9.35
C PHE A 260 8.78 13.56 10.21
N ASP A 261 9.51 12.79 11.01
CA ASP A 261 10.48 13.34 11.96
C ASP A 261 11.88 13.48 11.39
N ASN A 262 12.15 12.83 10.26
CA ASN A 262 13.44 12.87 9.57
C ASN A 262 13.30 12.73 8.05
N ASN A 263 14.38 13.05 7.33
CA ASN A 263 14.41 12.99 5.88
C ASN A 263 14.24 11.55 5.35
N ASP A 264 14.77 10.55 6.05
CA ASP A 264 14.73 9.15 5.60
C ASP A 264 13.29 8.63 5.54
N GLU A 265 12.48 8.95 6.55
CA GLU A 265 11.05 8.61 6.58
C GLU A 265 10.26 9.34 5.49
N LEU A 266 10.55 10.63 5.28
CA LEU A 266 9.92 11.42 4.23
C LEU A 266 10.32 10.91 2.84
N GLU A 267 11.58 10.54 2.64
CA GLU A 267 12.09 10.01 1.38
C GLU A 267 11.48 8.65 1.08
N LYS A 268 11.39 7.77 2.09
CA LYS A 268 10.66 6.50 1.97
C LYS A 268 9.19 6.73 1.62
N ALA A 269 8.52 7.70 2.24
CA ALA A 269 7.13 8.04 1.91
C ALA A 269 6.98 8.58 0.48
N LEU A 270 7.97 9.34 -0.02
CA LEU A 270 8.01 9.77 -1.42
C LEU A 270 8.29 8.59 -2.36
N ASP A 271 9.11 7.60 -1.97
CA ASP A 271 9.36 6.39 -2.76
C ASP A 271 8.14 5.50 -2.89
N GLU A 272 7.46 5.25 -1.77
CA GLU A 272 6.20 4.49 -1.72
C GLU A 272 5.11 5.11 -2.61
N ARG A 273 5.19 6.42 -2.86
CA ARG A 273 4.28 7.18 -3.72
C ARG A 273 4.84 7.40 -5.14
N ASN A 274 5.98 6.78 -5.46
CA ASN A 274 6.71 6.90 -6.72
C ASN A 274 7.02 8.36 -7.10
N VAL A 275 7.32 9.21 -6.12
CA VAL A 275 7.61 10.64 -6.34
C VAL A 275 9.13 10.91 -6.40
N LEU A 276 9.96 9.88 -6.15
CA LEU A 276 11.42 10.00 -6.13
C LEU A 276 12.07 10.30 -7.49
N HIS A 277 11.35 10.15 -8.60
CA HIS A 277 11.87 10.52 -9.92
C HIS A 277 11.63 12.01 -10.28
N CYS A 278 10.87 12.74 -9.47
CA CYS A 278 10.67 14.19 -9.63
C CYS A 278 11.84 14.96 -8.99
N GLY A 279 12.97 15.03 -9.68
CA GLY A 279 14.23 15.65 -9.23
C GLY A 279 15.34 14.63 -8.90
N SER A 280 16.61 14.98 -9.14
CA SER A 280 17.76 14.17 -8.72
C SER A 280 18.01 14.37 -7.23
N GLY A 281 18.35 13.30 -6.49
CA GLY A 281 18.45 13.28 -5.01
C GLY A 281 19.15 14.51 -4.40
N ASP A 282 20.26 14.94 -4.99
CA ASP A 282 21.01 16.12 -4.52
C ASP A 282 20.18 17.42 -4.62
N MET A 283 19.42 17.62 -5.71
CA MET A 283 18.56 18.81 -5.89
C MET A 283 17.25 18.77 -5.08
N ARG A 284 16.90 17.62 -4.47
CA ARG A 284 15.69 17.49 -3.64
C ARG A 284 15.91 17.95 -2.20
N PHE A 285 17.16 17.86 -1.72
CA PHE A 285 17.49 18.12 -0.33
C PHE A 285 18.56 19.20 -0.11
N GLU A 286 19.30 19.61 -1.13
CA GLU A 286 20.23 20.74 -1.02
C GLU A 286 19.51 22.08 -0.83
N VAL A 287 20.07 22.89 0.08
CA VAL A 287 19.71 24.27 0.41
C VAL A 287 20.73 25.20 -0.26
#